data_AF-A0A520AIN3-F1
#
_entry.id   AF-A0A520AIN3-F1
#
_cell.length_a   1.000
_cell.length_b   1.000
_cell.length_c   1.000
_cell.angle_alpha   90.00
_cell.angle_beta   90.00
_cell.angle_gamma   90.00
#
_symmetry.space_group_name_H-M   'P 1'
#
loop_
_entity.id
_entity.type
_entity.pdbx_description
1 polymer ?
#
loop_
_entity_poly.entity_id
_entity_poly.type
_entity_poly.pdbx_seq_one_letter_code
_entity_poly.pdbx_strand_id
1 'polypeptide(L)'
;SNHNGQLTNQVGIHAFWESRLPELFSSNYNFIVGKANYIENPLKEAWKILKHTHSLVDTVLIFEAQLAISFPSDKKYSFSERNNTILKQYSTTYSKAYHDKLAHMVEKQMRSAILEIGSFWYSAWVDAGQPELKNLIKIDLEPDEKKMDNDAEQKYQKGIEIGREL
;
A
#
# COMPACT_ATOMS: atom_id res chain seq x y z
N SER A 1 -5.61 -21.74 8.70
CA SER A 1 -5.38 -20.58 7.80
C SER A 1 -4.05 -20.79 7.06
N ASN A 2 -3.92 -20.34 5.81
CA ASN A 2 -2.67 -20.34 5.02
C ASN A 2 -1.96 -18.96 5.03
N HIS A 3 -2.05 -18.23 6.14
CA HIS A 3 -1.61 -16.84 6.25
C HIS A 3 -0.19 -16.57 5.73
N ASN A 4 0.79 -17.40 6.10
CA ASN A 4 2.19 -17.21 5.72
C ASN A 4 2.65 -18.24 4.67
N GLY A 5 1.75 -18.88 3.92
CA GLY A 5 2.10 -19.86 2.90
C GLY A 5 2.47 -21.26 3.42
N GLN A 6 2.22 -21.56 4.69
CA GLN A 6 2.55 -22.85 5.34
C GLN A 6 1.82 -24.08 4.76
N LEU A 7 0.68 -23.90 4.10
CA LEU A 7 -0.09 -24.97 3.45
C LEU A 7 0.23 -25.12 1.96
N THR A 8 0.99 -24.19 1.38
CA THR A 8 1.33 -24.17 -0.05
C THR A 8 2.83 -24.21 -0.33
N ASN A 9 3.65 -24.43 0.71
CA ASN A 9 5.12 -24.44 0.64
C ASN A 9 5.73 -23.09 0.20
N GLN A 10 5.10 -21.99 0.62
CA GLN A 10 5.48 -20.61 0.29
C GLN A 10 5.76 -19.81 1.57
N VAL A 11 6.40 -20.45 2.56
CA VAL A 11 6.66 -19.85 3.87
C VAL A 11 7.36 -18.50 3.72
N GLY A 12 6.78 -17.45 4.31
CA GLY A 12 7.28 -16.08 4.23
C GLY A 12 6.58 -15.21 3.18
N ILE A 13 5.61 -15.74 2.43
CA ILE A 13 4.90 -14.96 1.40
C ILE A 13 4.13 -13.76 1.95
N HIS A 14 3.69 -13.81 3.21
CA HIS A 14 3.00 -12.70 3.86
C HIS A 14 3.91 -11.47 3.99
N ALA A 15 5.06 -11.64 4.66
CA ALA A 15 6.05 -10.56 4.79
C ALA A 15 6.65 -10.15 3.44
N PHE A 16 6.71 -11.08 2.49
CA PHE A 16 7.14 -10.77 1.13
C PHE A 16 6.18 -9.77 0.46
N TRP A 17 4.88 -10.04 0.49
CA TRP A 17 3.87 -9.19 -0.15
C TRP A 17 3.67 -7.86 0.60
N GLU A 18 3.55 -7.90 1.94
CA GLU A 18 3.18 -6.73 2.75
C GLU A 18 4.36 -5.81 3.09
N SER A 19 5.58 -6.33 3.17
CA SER A 19 6.75 -5.53 3.57
C SER A 19 7.75 -5.40 2.44
N ARG A 20 8.25 -6.52 1.92
CA ARG A 20 9.39 -6.49 0.98
C ARG A 20 9.07 -5.80 -0.33
N LEU A 21 7.87 -6.03 -0.90
CA LEU A 21 7.47 -5.36 -2.15
C LEU A 21 7.30 -3.85 -1.95
N PRO A 22 6.51 -3.34 -0.97
CA PRO A 22 6.45 -1.91 -0.70
C PRO A 22 7.81 -1.28 -0.41
N GLU A 23 8.63 -1.89 0.47
CA GLU A 23 9.96 -1.37 0.84
C GLU A 23 10.87 -1.15 -0.39
N LEU A 24 10.75 -2.00 -1.42
CA LEU A 24 11.58 -1.89 -2.62
C LEU A 24 11.02 -0.96 -3.69
N PHE A 25 9.69 -0.81 -3.77
CA PHE A 25 9.05 -0.28 -4.98
C PHE A 25 8.10 0.90 -4.73
N SER A 26 7.77 1.22 -3.47
CA SER A 26 6.80 2.28 -3.17
C SER A 26 7.23 3.67 -3.64
N SER A 27 8.53 3.90 -3.83
CA SER A 27 9.06 5.16 -4.38
C SER A 27 8.72 5.38 -5.86
N ASN A 28 8.13 4.39 -6.53
CA ASN A 28 7.67 4.51 -7.92
C ASN A 28 6.15 4.35 -8.04
N TYR A 29 5.44 4.39 -6.90
CA TYR A 29 3.99 4.23 -6.86
C TYR A 29 3.34 5.60 -6.92
N ASN A 30 2.29 5.72 -7.73
CA ASN A 30 1.44 6.88 -7.68
C ASN A 30 0.36 6.68 -6.60
N PHE A 31 0.30 7.56 -5.60
CA PHE A 31 -0.71 7.52 -4.55
C PHE A 31 -1.85 8.54 -4.71
N ILE A 32 -1.92 9.26 -5.82
CA ILE A 32 -3.01 10.21 -6.10
C ILE A 32 -4.25 9.42 -6.56
N VAL A 33 -5.28 9.37 -5.72
CA VAL A 33 -6.48 8.53 -5.93
C VAL A 33 -7.76 9.33 -6.19
N GLY A 34 -7.69 10.65 -6.22
CA GLY A 34 -8.84 11.53 -6.40
C GLY A 34 -9.55 11.86 -5.09
N LYS A 35 -10.81 12.30 -5.19
CA LYS A 35 -11.61 12.73 -4.04
C LYS A 35 -12.30 11.54 -3.37
N ALA A 36 -12.48 11.64 -2.07
CA ALA A 36 -13.30 10.71 -1.29
C ALA A 36 -14.76 10.71 -1.78
N ASN A 37 -15.41 9.55 -1.72
CA ASN A 37 -16.81 9.37 -2.07
C ASN A 37 -17.65 9.16 -0.82
N TYR A 38 -18.91 9.59 -0.85
CA TYR A 38 -19.86 9.27 0.21
C TYR A 38 -20.28 7.79 0.12
N ILE A 39 -20.27 7.10 1.25
CA ILE A 39 -20.63 5.69 1.41
C ILE A 39 -21.92 5.63 2.22
N GLU A 40 -23.03 5.38 1.54
CA GLU A 40 -24.36 5.26 2.15
C GLU A 40 -24.47 4.05 3.10
N ASN A 41 -23.77 2.95 2.80
CA ASN A 41 -23.80 1.74 3.60
C ASN A 41 -22.38 1.23 3.89
N PRO A 42 -21.76 1.68 4.99
CA PRO A 42 -20.39 1.33 5.36
C PRO A 42 -20.15 -0.18 5.50
N LEU A 43 -21.12 -0.92 6.04
CA LEU A 43 -20.99 -2.37 6.22
C LEU A 43 -20.98 -3.10 4.87
N LYS A 44 -21.86 -2.70 3.94
CA LYS A 44 -21.89 -3.27 2.58
C LYS A 44 -20.58 -2.99 1.83
N GLU A 45 -20.04 -1.78 1.98
CA GLU A 45 -18.76 -1.42 1.36
C GLU A 45 -17.60 -2.23 1.96
N ALA A 46 -17.56 -2.39 3.28
CA ALA A 46 -16.56 -3.25 3.93
C ALA A 46 -16.60 -4.69 3.38
N TRP A 47 -17.78 -5.27 3.21
CA TRP A 47 -17.93 -6.61 2.61
C TRP A 47 -17.52 -6.66 1.13
N LYS A 48 -17.71 -5.58 0.38
CA LYS A 48 -17.23 -5.48 -1.01
C LYS A 48 -15.70 -5.48 -1.05
N ILE A 49 -15.06 -4.67 -0.20
CA ILE A 49 -13.60 -4.63 -0.05
C ILE A 49 -13.07 -6.01 0.31
N LEU A 50 -13.63 -6.66 1.34
CA LEU A 50 -13.21 -8.00 1.78
C LEU A 50 -13.31 -9.05 0.68
N LYS A 51 -14.42 -9.07 -0.08
CA LYS A 51 -14.60 -10.02 -1.18
C LYS A 51 -13.59 -9.79 -2.30
N HIS A 52 -13.34 -8.52 -2.64
CA HIS A 52 -12.36 -8.14 -3.64
C HIS A 52 -10.94 -8.56 -3.24
N THR A 53 -10.47 -8.14 -2.06
CA THR A 53 -9.11 -8.44 -1.60
C THR A 53 -8.87 -9.93 -1.43
N HIS A 54 -9.87 -10.67 -0.93
CA HIS A 54 -9.78 -12.12 -0.81
C HIS A 54 -9.64 -12.82 -2.17
N SER A 55 -10.33 -12.33 -3.22
CA SER A 55 -10.23 -12.90 -4.57
C SER A 55 -8.83 -12.80 -5.18
N LEU A 56 -7.96 -11.93 -4.64
CA LEU A 56 -6.59 -11.74 -5.13
C LEU A 56 -5.60 -12.77 -4.55
N VAL A 57 -5.98 -13.49 -3.49
CA VAL A 57 -5.11 -14.45 -2.80
C VAL A 57 -4.62 -15.55 -3.75
N ASP A 58 -5.49 -16.05 -4.63
CA ASP A 58 -5.11 -17.06 -5.61
C ASP A 58 -4.02 -16.54 -6.56
N THR A 59 -4.15 -15.29 -7.04
CA THR A 59 -3.13 -14.67 -7.89
C THR A 59 -1.80 -14.56 -7.16
N VAL A 60 -1.82 -14.10 -5.90
CA VAL A 60 -0.61 -13.99 -5.06
C VAL A 60 0.11 -15.33 -4.95
N LEU A 61 -0.61 -16.40 -4.61
CA LEU A 61 -0.04 -17.73 -4.40
C LEU A 61 0.40 -18.38 -5.71
N ILE A 62 -0.46 -18.39 -6.73
CA ILE A 62 -0.20 -19.04 -8.03
C ILE A 62 1.00 -18.39 -8.72
N PHE A 63 1.09 -17.06 -8.71
CA PHE A 63 2.18 -16.38 -9.42
C PHE A 63 3.52 -16.57 -8.74
N GLU A 64 3.58 -16.61 -7.41
CA GLU A 64 4.81 -16.88 -6.68
C GLU A 64 5.26 -18.33 -6.92
N ALA A 65 4.34 -19.29 -6.87
CA ALA A 65 4.65 -20.70 -7.13
C ALA A 65 5.18 -20.92 -8.56
N GLN A 66 4.52 -20.32 -9.56
CA GLN A 66 4.98 -20.38 -10.95
C GLN A 66 6.35 -19.72 -11.14
N LEU A 67 6.59 -18.56 -10.49
CA LEU A 67 7.88 -17.90 -10.56
C LEU A 67 8.96 -18.78 -9.93
N ALA A 68 8.71 -19.36 -8.76
CA ALA A 68 9.63 -20.22 -8.05
C ALA A 68 10.10 -21.44 -8.88
N ILE A 69 9.23 -22.00 -9.73
CA ILE A 69 9.57 -23.11 -10.64
C ILE A 69 10.58 -22.66 -11.71
N SER A 70 10.39 -21.46 -12.26
CA SER A 70 11.20 -20.93 -13.36
C SER A 70 12.47 -20.20 -12.94
N PHE A 71 12.57 -19.78 -11.68
CA PHE A 71 13.65 -18.91 -11.21
C PHE A 71 14.82 -19.73 -10.65
N PRO A 72 16.08 -19.33 -10.89
CA PRO A 72 17.23 -20.01 -10.31
C PRO A 72 17.13 -20.05 -8.77
N SER A 73 17.14 -21.26 -8.20
CA SER A 73 16.88 -21.46 -6.76
C SER A 73 17.90 -20.76 -5.86
N ASP A 74 19.15 -20.64 -6.33
CA ASP A 74 20.25 -19.93 -5.69
C ASP A 74 20.04 -18.41 -5.65
N LYS A 75 19.18 -17.86 -6.52
CA LYS A 75 18.89 -16.42 -6.61
C LYS A 75 17.57 -16.02 -5.98
N LYS A 76 16.76 -16.96 -5.48
CA LYS A 76 15.46 -16.67 -4.88
C LYS A 76 15.58 -15.81 -3.61
N TYR A 77 16.60 -16.07 -2.81
CA TYR A 77 16.82 -15.40 -1.52
C TYR A 77 18.14 -14.64 -1.50
N SER A 78 18.20 -13.59 -0.69
CA SER A 78 19.42 -12.87 -0.33
C SER A 78 19.46 -12.65 1.19
N PHE A 79 20.65 -12.43 1.72
CA PHE A 79 20.85 -12.01 3.09
C PHE A 79 21.08 -10.49 3.13
N SER A 80 20.40 -9.80 4.04
CA SER A 80 20.63 -8.38 4.29
C SER A 80 20.58 -8.09 5.78
N GLU A 81 21.36 -7.12 6.21
CA GLU A 81 21.33 -6.61 7.57
C GLU A 81 20.20 -5.58 7.73
N ARG A 82 19.36 -5.77 8.74
CA ARG A 82 18.34 -4.81 9.18
C ARG A 82 18.41 -4.72 10.70
N ASN A 83 18.61 -3.53 11.25
CA ASN A 83 18.72 -3.30 12.69
C ASN A 83 19.69 -4.27 13.38
N ASN A 84 20.92 -4.39 12.84
CA ASN A 84 21.97 -5.30 13.33
C ASN A 84 21.61 -6.79 13.31
N THR A 85 20.58 -7.19 12.55
CA THR A 85 20.17 -8.59 12.37
C THR A 85 20.28 -8.97 10.90
N ILE A 86 20.98 -10.08 10.61
CA ILE A 86 21.02 -10.66 9.26
C ILE A 86 19.73 -11.44 9.03
N LEU A 87 18.90 -11.00 8.08
CA LEU A 87 17.71 -11.71 7.65
C LEU A 87 17.91 -12.37 6.28
N LYS A 88 17.43 -13.61 6.16
CA LYS A 88 17.15 -14.25 4.88
C LYS A 88 15.82 -13.72 4.35
N GLN A 89 15.85 -13.07 3.20
CA GLN A 89 14.66 -12.50 2.57
C GLN A 89 14.65 -12.74 1.06
N TYR A 90 13.52 -12.51 0.41
CA TYR A 90 13.44 -12.58 -1.04
C TYR A 90 14.38 -11.55 -1.67
N SER A 91 15.17 -12.02 -2.65
CA SER A 91 16.16 -11.17 -3.31
C SER A 91 15.48 -10.05 -4.08
N THR A 92 16.20 -8.94 -4.32
CA THR A 92 15.65 -7.81 -5.09
C THR A 92 15.25 -8.23 -6.51
N THR A 93 16.03 -9.10 -7.15
CA THR A 93 15.73 -9.60 -8.50
C THR A 93 14.49 -10.50 -8.54
N TYR A 94 14.34 -11.40 -7.56
CA TYR A 94 13.12 -12.20 -7.43
C TYR A 94 11.90 -11.33 -7.13
N SER A 95 12.06 -10.36 -6.23
CA SER A 95 11.02 -9.40 -5.84
C SER A 95 10.54 -8.59 -7.04
N LYS A 96 11.45 -8.11 -7.90
CA LYS A 96 11.10 -7.38 -9.12
C LYS A 96 10.32 -8.26 -10.11
N ALA A 97 10.81 -9.48 -10.38
CA ALA A 97 10.13 -10.40 -11.28
C ALA A 97 8.72 -10.76 -10.80
N TYR A 98 8.55 -10.97 -9.49
CA TYR A 98 7.25 -11.22 -8.88
C TYR A 98 6.35 -9.98 -8.94
N HIS A 99 6.87 -8.80 -8.62
CA HIS A 99 6.13 -7.55 -8.68
C HIS A 99 5.60 -7.27 -10.09
N ASP A 100 6.42 -7.48 -11.11
CA ASP A 100 6.05 -7.31 -12.52
C ASP A 100 4.94 -8.30 -12.91
N LYS A 101 5.07 -9.55 -12.47
CA LYS A 101 4.06 -10.60 -12.71
C LYS A 101 2.72 -10.29 -12.04
N LEU A 102 2.74 -9.64 -10.87
CA LEU A 102 1.55 -9.14 -10.19
C LEU A 102 0.92 -7.91 -10.86
N ALA A 103 1.52 -7.36 -11.92
CA ALA A 103 0.96 -6.26 -12.72
C ALA A 103 0.46 -5.09 -11.86
N HIS A 104 1.35 -4.52 -11.04
CA HIS A 104 1.07 -3.40 -10.11
C HIS A 104 0.01 -3.70 -9.04
N MET A 105 -0.25 -4.97 -8.70
CA MET A 105 -1.27 -5.32 -7.69
C MET A 105 -1.06 -4.60 -6.35
N VAL A 106 0.18 -4.57 -5.82
CA VAL A 106 0.47 -3.94 -4.52
C VAL A 106 0.11 -2.45 -4.54
N GLU A 107 0.58 -1.71 -5.54
CA GLU A 107 0.22 -0.31 -5.76
C GLU A 107 -1.31 -0.13 -5.88
N LYS A 108 -1.98 -0.94 -6.69
CA LYS A 108 -3.45 -0.89 -6.86
C LYS A 108 -4.19 -1.10 -5.53
N GLN A 109 -3.73 -2.03 -4.69
CA GLN A 109 -4.33 -2.28 -3.38
C GLN A 109 -4.07 -1.12 -2.41
N MET A 110 -2.85 -0.57 -2.40
CA MET A 110 -2.55 0.63 -1.59
C MET A 110 -3.40 1.83 -2.02
N ARG A 111 -3.52 2.08 -3.32
CA ARG A 111 -4.39 3.13 -3.88
C ARG A 111 -5.86 2.91 -3.49
N SER A 112 -6.35 1.68 -3.60
CA SER A 112 -7.71 1.34 -3.15
C SER A 112 -7.87 1.65 -1.66
N ALA A 113 -6.94 1.20 -0.82
CA ALA A 113 -7.01 1.43 0.63
C ALA A 113 -7.04 2.93 0.98
N ILE A 114 -6.20 3.76 0.33
CA ILE A 114 -6.20 5.21 0.54
C ILE A 114 -7.57 5.81 0.22
N LEU A 115 -8.14 5.47 -0.94
CA LEU A 115 -9.43 6.00 -1.37
C LEU A 115 -10.57 5.55 -0.46
N GLU A 116 -10.60 4.26 -0.10
CA GLU A 116 -11.63 3.68 0.76
C GLU A 116 -11.57 4.33 2.14
N ILE A 117 -10.40 4.37 2.79
CA ILE A 117 -10.23 5.02 4.10
C ILE A 117 -10.71 6.49 4.05
N GLY A 118 -10.30 7.25 3.04
CA GLY A 118 -10.76 8.63 2.86
C GLY A 118 -12.27 8.74 2.70
N SER A 119 -12.89 7.80 1.97
CA SER A 119 -14.33 7.73 1.75
C SER A 119 -15.10 7.38 3.03
N PHE A 120 -14.59 6.46 3.85
CA PHE A 120 -15.17 6.15 5.16
C PHE A 120 -15.11 7.35 6.12
N TRP A 121 -13.96 8.03 6.21
CA TRP A 121 -13.82 9.23 7.04
C TRP A 121 -14.73 10.36 6.58
N TYR A 122 -14.77 10.60 5.27
CA TYR A 122 -15.64 11.61 4.68
C TYR A 122 -17.11 11.31 4.99
N SER A 123 -17.55 10.06 4.83
CA SER A 123 -18.92 9.65 5.11
C SER A 123 -19.27 9.83 6.58
N ALA A 124 -18.38 9.45 7.49
CA ALA A 124 -18.58 9.67 8.92
C ALA A 124 -18.72 11.17 9.28
N TRP A 125 -17.93 12.04 8.64
CA TRP A 125 -18.06 13.49 8.82
C TRP A 125 -19.40 14.02 8.25
N VAL A 126 -19.83 13.48 7.10
CA VAL A 126 -21.14 13.81 6.52
C VAL A 126 -22.28 13.42 7.45
N ASP A 127 -22.27 12.18 7.93
CA ASP A 127 -23.31 11.62 8.79
C ASP A 127 -23.33 12.27 10.17
N ALA A 128 -22.20 12.81 10.62
CA ALA A 128 -22.11 13.63 11.83
C ALA A 128 -22.71 15.05 11.66
N GLY A 129 -23.32 15.36 10.51
CA GLY A 129 -24.02 16.61 10.24
C GLY A 129 -23.17 17.69 9.57
N GLN A 130 -22.01 17.33 8.99
CA GLN A 130 -21.14 18.25 8.24
C GLN A 130 -20.91 19.58 8.99
N PRO A 131 -20.40 19.55 10.24
CA PRO A 131 -20.32 20.77 11.05
C PRO A 131 -19.56 21.87 10.32
N GLU A 132 -20.15 23.06 10.28
CA GLU A 132 -19.50 24.23 9.71
C GLU A 132 -18.25 24.57 10.52
N LEU A 133 -17.09 24.50 9.88
CA LEU A 133 -15.79 24.82 10.49
C LEU A 133 -15.57 26.34 10.58
N LYS A 134 -16.49 27.06 11.24
CA LYS A 134 -16.39 28.50 11.49
C LYS A 134 -15.65 28.76 12.80
N ASN A 135 -14.95 29.90 12.88
CA ASN A 135 -14.23 30.35 14.08
C ASN A 135 -13.12 29.40 14.57
N LEU A 136 -12.54 28.59 13.69
CA LEU A 136 -11.35 27.82 14.02
C LEU A 136 -10.20 28.78 14.35
N ILE A 137 -9.52 28.52 15.46
CA ILE A 137 -8.29 29.24 15.83
C ILE A 137 -7.25 28.89 14.77
N LYS A 138 -6.85 29.88 13.97
CA LYS A 138 -5.74 29.71 13.04
C LYS A 138 -4.46 29.65 13.86
N ILE A 139 -3.93 28.45 14.01
CA ILE A 139 -2.59 28.24 14.57
C ILE A 139 -1.61 28.48 13.44
N ASP A 140 -0.69 29.43 13.64
CA ASP A 140 0.41 29.60 12.70
C ASP A 140 1.33 28.40 12.80
N LEU A 141 1.49 27.70 11.67
CA LEU A 141 2.48 26.65 11.52
C LEU A 141 3.89 27.19 11.79
N GLU A 142 4.74 26.36 12.38
CA GLU A 142 6.17 26.67 12.54
C GLU A 142 6.83 26.88 11.16
N PRO A 143 7.95 27.62 11.06
CA PRO A 143 8.58 27.92 9.77
C PRO A 143 8.87 26.68 8.91
N ASP A 144 9.29 25.59 9.56
CA ASP A 144 9.60 24.33 8.88
C ASP A 144 8.32 23.65 8.36
N GLU A 145 7.25 23.65 9.15
CA GLU A 145 5.95 23.10 8.75
C GLU A 145 5.33 23.91 7.59
N LYS A 146 5.44 25.25 7.62
CA LYS A 146 5.02 26.12 6.50
C LYS A 146 5.78 25.80 5.23
N LYS A 147 7.08 25.52 5.34
CA LYS A 147 7.90 25.17 4.17
C LYS A 147 7.48 23.81 3.59
N MET A 148 7.25 22.82 4.45
CA MET A 148 6.77 21.49 4.04
C MET A 148 5.40 21.55 3.37
N ASP A 149 4.47 22.33 3.92
CA ASP A 149 3.11 22.49 3.37
C ASP A 149 3.15 23.14 1.98
N ASN A 150 3.94 24.21 1.81
CA ASN A 150 4.12 24.87 0.51
C ASN A 150 4.77 23.94 -0.54
N ASP A 151 5.77 23.14 -0.15
CA ASP A 151 6.41 22.19 -1.04
C ASP A 151 5.44 21.08 -1.46
N ALA A 152 4.65 20.56 -0.51
CA ALA A 152 3.60 19.58 -0.77
C ALA A 152 2.54 20.12 -1.75
N GLU A 153 2.08 21.35 -1.56
CA GLU A 153 1.12 22.00 -2.47
C GLU A 153 1.70 22.19 -3.88
N GLN A 154 2.96 22.62 -3.99
CA GLN A 154 3.62 22.74 -5.30
C GLN A 154 3.77 21.40 -6.02
N LYS A 155 4.11 20.33 -5.28
CA LYS A 155 4.20 18.97 -5.83
C LYS A 155 2.83 18.47 -6.30
N TYR A 156 1.79 18.73 -5.51
CA TYR A 156 0.40 18.44 -5.87
C TYR A 156 -0.03 19.12 -7.17
N GLN A 157 0.18 20.44 -7.28
CA GLN A 157 -0.18 21.20 -8.47
C GLN A 157 0.58 20.74 -9.73
N LYS A 158 1.81 20.25 -9.57
CA LYS A 158 2.62 19.69 -10.66
C LYS A 158 2.31 18.22 -10.98
N GLY A 159 1.44 17.57 -10.20
CA GLY A 159 1.13 16.14 -10.33
C GLY A 159 2.32 15.22 -10.04
N ILE A 160 3.33 15.71 -9.30
CA ILE A 160 4.50 14.94 -8.88
C ILE A 160 4.09 14.09 -7.67
N GLU A 161 4.56 12.84 -7.62
CA GLU A 161 4.21 11.83 -6.61
C GLU A 161 4.15 12.40 -5.18
N ILE A 162 2.97 12.24 -4.56
CA ILE A 162 2.72 12.64 -3.17
C ILE A 162 2.68 11.37 -2.34
N GLY A 163 3.83 10.99 -1.80
CA GLY A 163 3.97 10.08 -0.68
C GLY A 163 4.91 10.74 0.33
N ARG A 164 4.93 10.28 1.59
CA ARG A 164 6.01 10.65 2.51
C ARG A 164 7.33 10.29 1.82
N GLU A 165 8.15 11.27 1.50
CA GLU A 165 9.54 11.02 1.15
C GLU A 165 10.15 10.26 2.34
N LEU A 166 10.68 9.06 2.06
CA LEU A 166 11.39 8.23 3.04
C LEU A 166 12.79 8.79 3.29
#